data_AF-A0A2J6QXP1-F1
#
_entry.id   AF-A0A2J6QXP1-F1
#
_cell.length_a   1.000
_cell.length_b   1.000
_cell.length_c   1.000
_cell.angle_alpha   90.00
_cell.angle_beta   90.00
_cell.angle_gamma   90.00
#
_symmetry.space_group_name_H-M   'P 1'
#
loop_
_entity.id
_entity.type
_entity.pdbx_description
1 polymer ?
#
loop_
_entity_poly.entity_id
_entity_poly.type
_entity_poly.pdbx_seq_one_letter_code
_entity_poly.pdbx_strand_id
1 'polypeptide(L)'
;MLIVLLNLRPAIEKYCQEFEEELEDDILSYDDWKKLRTIKDILQPFSRATLYAEGDSPSIDATLFMMDVLIKYLQETNDKFKAKTTSQSQDRSQNRGQNRGKGKKK
;
A
#
# COMPACT_ATOMS: atom_id res chain seq x y z
N MET A 1 -13.61 -8.14 3.99
CA MET A 1 -12.51 -8.91 4.60
C MET A 1 -11.27 -8.06 4.94
N LEU A 2 -10.63 -7.34 4.01
CA LEU A 2 -9.42 -6.54 4.28
C LEU A 2 -9.56 -5.46 5.37
N ILE A 3 -10.75 -4.86 5.51
CA ILE A 3 -11.02 -3.86 6.56
C ILE A 3 -10.97 -4.48 7.95
N VAL A 4 -11.53 -5.69 8.10
CA VAL A 4 -11.56 -6.44 9.38
C VAL A 4 -10.14 -6.80 9.78
N LEU A 5 -9.33 -7.27 8.81
CA LEU A 5 -7.94 -7.67 9.03
C LEU A 5 -7.07 -6.49 9.52
N LEU A 6 -7.24 -5.29 8.94
CA LEU A 6 -6.53 -4.09 9.42
C LEU A 6 -7.02 -3.59 10.78
N ASN A 7 -8.30 -3.78 11.11
CA ASN A 7 -8.83 -3.44 12.44
C ASN A 7 -8.38 -4.43 13.52
N LEU A 8 -8.17 -5.70 13.14
CA LEU A 8 -7.65 -6.75 14.01
C LEU A 8 -6.12 -6.74 14.11
N ARG A 9 -5.42 -5.91 13.34
CA ARG A 9 -3.96 -5.78 13.37
C ARG A 9 -3.35 -5.79 14.79
N PRO A 10 -3.81 -4.99 15.77
CA PRO A 10 -3.23 -5.04 17.11
C PRO A 10 -3.45 -6.37 17.84
N ALA A 11 -4.54 -7.07 17.56
CA ALA A 11 -4.80 -8.40 18.10
C ALA A 11 -3.93 -9.47 17.40
N ILE A 12 -3.73 -9.34 16.10
CA ILE A 12 -2.87 -10.22 15.29
C ILE A 12 -1.40 -10.03 15.67
N GLU A 13 -0.93 -8.79 15.84
CA GLU A 13 0.44 -8.51 16.30
C GLU A 13 0.69 -9.08 17.70
N LYS A 14 -0.29 -8.98 18.60
CA LYS A 14 -0.20 -9.58 19.93
C LYS A 14 -0.15 -11.12 19.87
N TYR A 15 -0.98 -11.72 19.02
CA TYR A 15 -0.99 -13.17 18.82
C TYR A 15 0.32 -13.67 18.19
N CYS A 16 0.86 -12.97 17.19
CA CYS A 16 2.16 -13.30 16.58
C CYS A 16 3.32 -13.17 17.58
N GLN A 17 3.25 -12.24 18.54
CA GLN A 17 4.26 -12.14 19.62
C GLN A 17 4.15 -13.27 20.64
N GLU A 18 2.94 -13.79 20.90
CA GLU A 18 2.73 -14.88 21.87
C GLU A 18 3.07 -16.26 21.29
N PHE A 19 3.00 -16.44 19.97
CA PHE A 19 3.22 -17.72 19.26
C PHE A 19 4.36 -17.66 18.23
N GLU A 20 5.34 -16.79 18.45
CA GLU A 20 6.44 -16.53 17.50
C GLU A 20 7.27 -17.79 17.17
N GLU A 21 7.45 -18.71 18.13
CA GLU A 21 8.15 -19.99 17.91
C GLU A 21 7.37 -20.99 17.05
N GLU A 22 6.05 -20.88 16.98
CA GLU A 22 5.18 -21.83 16.25
C GLU A 22 4.83 -21.32 14.84
N LEU A 23 4.95 -20.01 14.62
CA LEU A 23 4.54 -19.34 13.38
C LEU A 23 5.66 -19.14 12.35
N GLU A 24 6.94 -19.39 12.69
CA GLU A 24 8.14 -19.25 11.83
C GLU A 24 7.99 -18.25 10.65
N ASP A 25 7.55 -18.71 9.48
CA ASP A 25 7.46 -17.96 8.20
C ASP A 25 6.06 -17.36 7.91
N ASP A 26 5.04 -17.66 8.69
CA ASP A 26 3.65 -17.17 8.51
C ASP A 26 3.42 -15.78 9.13
N ILE A 27 4.48 -15.11 9.58
CA ILE A 27 4.41 -13.79 10.20
C ILE A 27 4.50 -12.70 9.12
N LEU A 28 3.47 -11.87 9.03
CA LEU A 28 3.46 -10.68 8.16
C LEU A 28 4.49 -9.65 8.65
N SER A 29 5.52 -9.38 7.82
CA SER A 29 6.49 -8.33 8.07
C SER A 29 5.85 -6.94 8.00
N TYR A 30 6.50 -5.93 8.60
CA TYR A 30 6.06 -4.53 8.54
C TYR A 30 5.84 -4.05 7.09
N ASP A 31 6.70 -4.48 6.17
CA ASP A 31 6.56 -4.14 4.75
C ASP A 31 5.35 -4.81 4.10
N ASP A 32 4.95 -6.01 4.54
CA ASP A 32 3.76 -6.69 4.02
C ASP A 32 2.48 -6.06 4.56
N TRP A 33 2.46 -5.61 5.81
CA TRP A 33 1.39 -4.77 6.34
C TRP A 33 1.22 -3.47 5.56
N LYS A 34 2.33 -2.84 5.17
CA LYS A 34 2.33 -1.62 4.34
C LYS A 34 1.80 -1.90 2.93
N LYS A 35 2.16 -3.05 2.32
CA LYS A 35 1.59 -3.50 1.05
C LYS A 35 0.09 -3.77 1.17
N LEU A 36 -0.36 -4.48 2.20
CA LEU A 36 -1.78 -4.76 2.43
C LEU A 36 -2.61 -3.48 2.59
N ARG A 37 -2.08 -2.49 3.31
CA ARG A 37 -2.73 -1.17 3.42
C ARG A 37 -2.83 -0.47 2.07
N THR A 38 -1.74 -0.51 1.29
CA THR A 38 -1.71 0.04 -0.07
C THR A 38 -2.75 -0.61 -0.97
N ILE A 39 -2.84 -1.95 -0.95
CA ILE A 39 -3.80 -2.73 -1.73
C ILE A 39 -5.23 -2.36 -1.31
N LYS A 40 -5.49 -2.25 -0.01
CA LYS A 40 -6.80 -1.79 0.49
C LYS A 40 -7.14 -0.40 -0.06
N ASP A 41 -6.21 0.55 0.02
CA ASP A 41 -6.45 1.93 -0.42
C ASP A 41 -6.77 1.98 -1.92
N ILE A 42 -6.07 1.19 -2.74
CA ILE A 42 -6.33 1.04 -4.18
C ILE A 42 -7.69 0.40 -4.45
N LEU A 43 -8.07 -0.64 -3.69
CA LEU A 43 -9.32 -1.39 -3.91
C LEU A 43 -10.56 -0.68 -3.34
N GLN A 44 -10.39 0.30 -2.46
CA GLN A 44 -11.50 0.99 -1.79
C GLN A 44 -12.48 1.66 -2.80
N PRO A 45 -12.02 2.40 -3.83
CA PRO A 45 -12.92 2.98 -4.83
C PRO A 45 -13.63 1.93 -5.68
N PHE A 46 -12.99 0.80 -5.98
CA PHE A 46 -13.61 -0.31 -6.70
C PHE A 46 -14.77 -0.89 -5.92
N SER A 47 -14.59 -1.13 -4.61
CA SER A 47 -15.69 -1.61 -3.76
C SER A 47 -16.87 -0.64 -3.72
N ARG A 48 -16.63 0.68 -3.75
CA ARG A 48 -17.70 1.69 -3.82
C ARG A 48 -18.39 1.72 -5.18
N ALA A 49 -17.61 1.65 -6.26
CA ALA A 49 -18.14 1.64 -7.62
C ALA A 49 -18.98 0.38 -7.88
N THR A 50 -18.53 -0.78 -7.42
CA THR A 50 -19.30 -2.03 -7.48
C THR A 50 -20.60 -1.92 -6.69
N LEU A 51 -20.58 -1.41 -5.46
CA LEU A 51 -21.80 -1.20 -4.67
C LEU A 51 -22.80 -0.25 -5.36
N TYR A 52 -22.30 0.78 -6.03
CA TYR A 52 -23.14 1.72 -6.77
C TYR A 52 -23.70 1.10 -8.07
N ALA A 53 -22.93 0.26 -8.75
CA ALA A 53 -23.33 -0.44 -9.96
C ALA A 53 -24.29 -1.62 -9.68
N GLU A 54 -24.26 -2.20 -8.48
CA GLU A 54 -25.13 -3.31 -8.06
C GLU A 54 -26.50 -2.84 -7.51
N GLY A 55 -26.77 -1.52 -7.48
CA GLY A 55 -28.05 -0.96 -7.05
C GLY A 55 -29.22 -1.23 -8.01
N ASP A 56 -30.42 -0.75 -7.66
CA ASP A 56 -31.71 -1.15 -8.26
C ASP A 56 -31.96 -0.64 -9.70
N SER A 57 -31.04 0.14 -10.30
CA SER A 57 -31.15 0.61 -11.70
C SER A 57 -29.81 1.10 -12.28
N PRO A 58 -28.83 0.21 -12.55
CA PRO A 58 -27.60 0.62 -13.18
C PRO A 58 -27.89 0.97 -14.65
N SER A 59 -27.77 2.24 -15.01
CA SER A 59 -27.74 2.64 -16.41
C SER A 59 -26.36 2.34 -17.00
N ILE A 60 -26.32 1.94 -18.27
CA ILE A 60 -25.05 1.73 -18.98
C ILE A 60 -24.18 2.99 -18.93
N ASP A 61 -24.80 4.17 -19.04
CA ASP A 61 -24.10 5.46 -18.92
C ASP A 61 -23.48 5.67 -17.53
N ALA A 62 -24.16 5.27 -16.45
CA ALA A 62 -23.60 5.34 -15.10
C ALA A 62 -22.43 4.37 -14.91
N THR A 63 -22.52 3.17 -15.48
CA THR A 63 -21.42 2.19 -15.45
C THR A 63 -20.22 2.65 -16.25
N LEU A 64 -20.43 3.20 -17.46
CA LEU A 64 -19.37 3.77 -18.30
C LEU A 64 -18.67 4.94 -17.59
N PHE A 65 -19.44 5.86 -17.01
CA PHE A 65 -18.88 6.97 -16.25
C PHE A 65 -18.05 6.50 -15.04
N MET A 66 -18.52 5.50 -14.29
CA MET A 66 -17.75 4.92 -13.18
C MET A 66 -16.46 4.26 -13.65
N MET A 67 -16.49 3.54 -14.77
CA MET A 67 -15.29 2.93 -15.35
C MET A 67 -14.25 4.01 -15.71
N ASP A 68 -14.66 5.11 -16.31
CA ASP A 68 -13.76 6.24 -16.62
C ASP A 68 -13.11 6.83 -15.35
N VAL A 69 -13.91 7.00 -14.29
CA VAL A 69 -13.41 7.48 -12.98
C VAL A 69 -12.40 6.50 -12.37
N LEU A 70 -12.66 5.19 -12.44
CA LEU A 70 -11.75 4.16 -11.92
C LEU A 70 -10.44 4.09 -12.71
N ILE A 71 -10.50 4.21 -14.03
CA ILE A 71 -9.32 4.23 -14.91
C ILE A 71 -8.43 5.44 -14.56
N LYS A 72 -9.03 6.62 -14.42
CA LYS A 72 -8.31 7.84 -14.03
C LYS A 72 -7.66 7.69 -12.65
N TYR A 73 -8.38 7.15 -11.67
CA TYR A 73 -7.87 6.90 -10.33
C TYR A 73 -6.66 5.94 -10.34
N LEU A 74 -6.71 4.87 -11.15
CA LEU A 74 -5.59 3.93 -11.30
C LEU A 74 -4.35 4.61 -11.90
N GLN A 75 -4.53 5.42 -12.94
CA GLN A 75 -3.43 6.16 -13.58
C GLN A 75 -2.75 7.09 -12.58
N GLU A 76 -3.52 7.93 -11.88
CA GLU A 76 -2.99 8.84 -10.87
C GLU A 76 -2.27 8.11 -9.73
N THR A 77 -2.81 6.97 -9.31
CA THR A 77 -2.19 6.18 -8.24
C THR A 77 -0.88 5.56 -8.71
N ASN A 78 -0.84 5.04 -9.94
CA ASN A 78 0.37 4.48 -10.55
C ASN A 78 1.47 5.55 -10.69
N ASP A 79 1.11 6.76 -11.12
CA ASP A 79 2.06 7.88 -11.23
C ASP A 79 2.62 8.28 -9.85
N LYS A 80 1.78 8.31 -8.80
CA LYS A 80 2.23 8.53 -7.41
C LYS A 80 3.19 7.43 -6.94
N PHE A 81 2.95 6.17 -7.31
CA PHE A 81 3.84 5.06 -6.97
C PHE A 81 5.19 5.17 -7.70
N LYS A 82 5.20 5.51 -8.99
CA LYS A 82 6.42 5.71 -9.79
C LYS A 82 7.25 6.90 -9.30
N ALA A 83 6.61 7.98 -8.87
CA ALA A 83 7.31 9.11 -8.25
C ALA A 83 8.01 8.69 -6.95
N LYS A 84 7.33 7.88 -6.12
CA LYS A 84 7.84 7.43 -4.82
C LYS A 84 9.04 6.48 -4.93
N THR A 85 9.12 5.67 -5.99
CA THR A 85 10.29 4.80 -6.27
C THR A 85 11.48 5.57 -6.85
N THR A 86 11.22 6.64 -7.60
CA THR A 86 12.27 7.49 -8.18
C THR A 86 12.98 8.32 -7.11
N SER A 87 12.25 8.87 -6.13
CA SER A 87 12.83 9.66 -5.03
C SER A 87 13.71 8.83 -4.07
N GLN A 88 13.38 7.56 -3.81
CA GLN A 88 14.20 6.69 -2.94
C GLN A 88 15.58 6.35 -3.54
N SER A 89 15.73 6.44 -4.86
CA SER A 89 16.99 6.16 -5.57
C SER A 89 17.95 7.36 -5.56
N GLN A 90 17.42 8.59 -5.47
CA GLN A 90 18.23 9.82 -5.43
C GLN A 90 18.80 10.10 -4.03
N ASP A 91 18.05 9.84 -2.97
CA ASP A 91 18.51 10.03 -1.58
C ASP A 91 19.67 9.10 -1.18
N ARG A 92 19.65 7.85 -1.66
CA ARG A 92 20.76 6.90 -1.40
C ARG A 92 22.07 7.29 -2.08
N SER A 93 22.02 8.08 -3.17
CA SER A 93 23.20 8.48 -3.92
C SER A 93 23.91 9.70 -3.32
N GLN A 94 23.19 10.58 -2.62
CA GLN A 94 23.80 11.76 -1.96
C GLN A 94 24.46 11.41 -0.61
N ASN A 95 23.95 10.41 0.11
CA ASN A 95 24.47 10.08 1.46
C ASN A 95 25.80 9.27 1.46
N ARG A 96 26.23 8.71 0.31
CA ARG A 96 27.54 8.02 0.19
C ARG A 96 28.73 8.97 -0.02
N GLY A 97 28.48 10.25 -0.33
CA GLY A 97 29.53 11.23 -0.62
C GLY A 97 30.17 11.91 0.59
N GLN A 98 29.49 11.95 1.75
CA GLN A 98 29.95 12.78 2.89
C GLN A 98 30.84 12.08 3.91
N ASN A 99 30.93 10.73 3.92
CA ASN A 99 31.61 10.00 5.00
C ASN A 99 33.07 9.57 4.71
N ARG A 100 33.75 10.18 3.73
CA ARG A 100 35.16 9.87 3.39
C ARG A 100 36.19 10.92 3.88
N GLY A 101 35.77 11.99 4.57
CA GLY A 101 36.65 13.13 4.88
C GLY A 101 37.19 13.26 6.31
N LYS A 102 36.71 12.48 7.29
CA LYS A 102 37.14 12.65 8.70
C LYS A 102 37.98 11.47 9.18
N GLY A 103 39.19 11.39 8.66
CA GLY A 103 40.16 10.37 9.09
C GLY A 103 41.55 10.71 8.59
N LYS A 104 42.19 11.69 9.25
CA LYS A 104 43.65 11.90 9.40
C LYS A 104 43.96 13.38 9.54
N LYS A 105 44.21 13.84 10.77
CA LYS A 105 45.38 14.68 11.04
C LYS A 105 46.01 14.18 12.34
N LYS A 106 47.23 13.68 12.17
CA LYS A 106 48.25 13.53 13.21
C LYS A 106 48.60 14.90 13.77
#